data_AF-A0A2D8CDK7-F1
#
_entry.id   AF-A0A2D8CDK7-F1
#
_cell.length_a   1.000
_cell.length_b   1.000
_cell.length_c   1.000
_cell.angle_alpha   90.00
_cell.angle_beta   90.00
_cell.angle_gamma   90.00
#
_symmetry.space_group_name_H-M   'P 1'
#
loop_
_entity.id
_entity.type
_entity.pdbx_description
1 polymer ?
#
loop_
_entity_poly.entity_id
_entity_poly.type
_entity_poly.pdbx_seq_one_letter_code
_entity_poly.pdbx_strand_id
1 'polypeptide(L)'
;MKRVTTLFFLVIMLPCLAIAQYNPLTKPEQIDFKPKSEKTAKALTLAVPAAGILTGSLLMKAEAYDVGFLLISGGILIGPSAGNMYAENTESVIKGISTRAGGLGLIALGTYLEFFNSIFEPHSSRDSHNISFWPKALMISGAGLVIYSWGHDFYKSVENVREYNGENDRPSFTIAPTYFPKEKAPGVSISLSF
;
A
#
# COMPACT_ATOMS: atom_id res chain seq x y z
N MET A 1 -25.26 -9.27 11.10
CA MET A 1 -24.42 -9.09 9.90
C MET A 1 -24.43 -7.67 9.30
N LYS A 2 -25.56 -6.95 9.17
CA LYS A 2 -25.60 -5.62 8.51
C LYS A 2 -24.74 -4.50 9.13
N ARG A 3 -24.39 -4.56 10.42
CA ARG A 3 -23.63 -3.48 11.11
C ARG A 3 -22.12 -3.55 10.90
N VAL A 4 -21.57 -4.72 10.57
CA VAL A 4 -20.12 -4.92 10.39
C VAL A 4 -19.66 -4.42 9.03
N THR A 5 -20.49 -4.59 8.00
CA THR A 5 -20.24 -4.08 6.64
C THR A 5 -20.21 -2.56 6.56
N THR A 6 -21.03 -1.87 7.37
CA THR A 6 -21.09 -0.39 7.38
C THR A 6 -19.85 0.24 8.00
N LEU A 7 -19.31 -0.34 9.08
CA LEU A 7 -18.10 0.14 9.73
C LEU A 7 -16.87 -0.03 8.82
N PHE A 8 -16.84 -1.13 8.07
CA PHE A 8 -15.75 -1.45 7.14
C PHE A 8 -15.69 -0.48 5.94
N PHE A 9 -16.83 -0.18 5.33
CA PHE A 9 -16.90 0.86 4.29
C PHE A 9 -16.45 2.22 4.80
N LEU A 10 -16.75 2.54 6.07
CA LEU A 10 -16.36 3.80 6.68
C LEU A 10 -14.84 3.89 6.85
N VAL A 11 -14.17 2.82 7.29
CA VAL A 11 -12.71 2.79 7.48
C VAL A 11 -11.95 2.84 6.15
N ILE A 12 -12.46 2.22 5.09
CA ILE A 12 -11.84 2.28 3.75
C ILE A 12 -12.11 3.63 3.04
N MET A 13 -13.28 4.24 3.26
CA MET A 13 -13.64 5.51 2.62
C MET A 13 -13.05 6.74 3.33
N LEU A 14 -12.70 6.65 4.62
CA LEU A 14 -12.08 7.76 5.36
C LEU A 14 -10.82 8.33 4.67
N PRO A 15 -9.87 7.53 4.16
CA PRO A 15 -8.74 8.07 3.40
C PRO A 15 -9.14 8.62 2.02
N CYS A 16 -10.18 8.12 1.36
CA CYS A 16 -10.67 8.68 0.08
C CYS A 16 -11.35 10.06 0.27
N LEU A 17 -12.07 10.26 1.37
CA LEU A 17 -12.70 11.54 1.70
C LEU A 17 -11.69 12.63 2.02
N ALA A 18 -10.53 12.27 2.58
CA ALA A 18 -9.43 13.22 2.82
C ALA A 18 -8.79 13.74 1.51
N ILE A 19 -8.86 12.97 0.42
CA ILE A 19 -8.31 13.36 -0.90
C ILE A 19 -9.29 14.25 -1.68
N ALA A 20 -10.60 14.14 -1.41
CA ALA A 20 -11.64 14.85 -2.15
C ALA A 20 -11.89 16.32 -1.70
N GLN A 21 -11.25 16.79 -0.62
CA GLN A 21 -11.38 18.17 -0.13
C GLN A 21 -10.31 19.14 -0.67
N TYR A 22 -9.78 18.90 -1.86
CA TYR A 22 -8.86 19.85 -2.50
C TYR A 22 -9.65 21.05 -3.05
N ASN A 23 -9.79 22.08 -2.24
CA ASN A 23 -10.40 23.36 -2.61
C ASN A 23 -9.31 24.25 -3.26
N PRO A 24 -9.34 24.52 -4.57
CA PRO A 24 -8.25 25.22 -5.27
C PRO A 24 -8.17 26.74 -4.99
N LEU A 25 -8.90 27.27 -4.01
CA LEU A 25 -9.06 28.71 -3.78
C LEU A 25 -8.57 29.20 -2.42
N THR A 26 -8.00 28.33 -1.58
CA THR A 26 -7.26 28.78 -0.41
C THR A 26 -5.92 29.36 -0.84
N LYS A 27 -5.66 30.59 -0.39
CA LYS A 27 -4.36 31.30 -0.46
C LYS A 27 -3.20 30.30 -0.35
N PRO A 28 -2.10 30.43 -1.13
CA PRO A 28 -0.95 29.55 -0.98
C PRO A 28 -0.44 29.67 0.46
N GLU A 29 -0.86 28.72 1.29
CA GLU A 29 -0.31 28.51 2.60
C GLU A 29 1.15 28.15 2.32
N GLN A 30 2.08 28.95 2.86
CA GLN A 30 3.49 28.57 2.81
C GLN A 30 3.58 27.20 3.50
N ILE A 31 3.66 26.14 2.71
CA ILE A 31 3.80 24.79 3.21
C ILE A 31 5.18 24.75 3.84
N ASP A 32 5.24 24.89 5.16
CA ASP A 32 6.45 24.67 5.95
C ASP A 32 6.91 23.24 5.67
N PHE A 33 7.93 23.11 4.81
CA PHE A 33 8.37 21.82 4.32
C PHE A 33 9.02 21.06 5.48
N LYS A 34 8.31 20.05 5.99
CA LYS A 34 8.84 19.14 7.00
C LYS A 34 9.41 17.90 6.32
N PRO A 35 10.73 17.67 6.36
CA PRO A 35 11.33 16.51 5.70
C PRO A 35 10.79 15.21 6.29
N LYS A 36 10.50 14.25 5.41
CA LYS A 36 9.98 12.94 5.78
C LYS A 36 11.11 12.05 6.31
N SER A 37 10.81 11.24 7.33
CA SER A 37 11.79 10.35 7.97
C SER A 37 11.85 8.97 7.31
N GLU A 38 13.05 8.55 6.89
CA GLU A 38 13.31 7.20 6.37
C GLU A 38 12.97 6.10 7.39
N LYS A 39 13.23 6.36 8.69
CA LYS A 39 12.92 5.42 9.78
C LYS A 39 11.41 5.19 9.89
N THR A 40 10.63 6.25 9.71
CA THR A 40 9.17 6.17 9.74
C THR A 40 8.65 5.38 8.54
N ALA A 41 9.17 5.61 7.35
CA ALA A 41 8.80 4.83 6.16
C ALA A 41 9.06 3.33 6.35
N LYS A 42 10.24 2.94 6.82
CA LYS A 42 10.57 1.54 7.14
C LYS A 42 9.65 0.95 8.20
N ALA A 43 9.40 1.71 9.28
CA ALA A 43 8.52 1.27 10.35
C ALA A 43 7.11 1.02 9.83
N LEU A 44 6.56 1.90 8.98
CA LEU A 44 5.23 1.74 8.39
C LEU A 44 5.16 0.50 7.48
N THR A 45 6.16 0.28 6.62
CA THR A 45 6.24 -0.90 5.74
C THR A 45 6.24 -2.24 6.50
N LEU A 46 6.66 -2.26 7.77
CA LEU A 46 6.65 -3.46 8.61
C LEU A 46 5.44 -3.53 9.55
N ALA A 47 5.10 -2.41 10.19
CA ALA A 47 4.08 -2.36 11.23
C ALA A 47 2.66 -2.48 10.68
N VAL A 48 2.36 -1.85 9.54
CA VAL A 48 1.02 -1.91 8.94
C VAL A 48 0.64 -3.33 8.50
N PRO A 49 1.47 -4.09 7.75
CA PRO A 49 1.13 -5.47 7.42
C PRO A 49 1.05 -6.36 8.66
N ALA A 50 1.96 -6.19 9.63
CA ALA A 50 1.91 -6.94 10.89
C ALA A 50 0.61 -6.70 11.66
N ALA A 51 0.15 -5.45 11.75
CA ALA A 51 -1.11 -5.09 12.39
C ALA A 51 -2.31 -5.76 11.68
N GLY A 52 -2.34 -5.73 10.35
CA GLY A 52 -3.40 -6.39 9.56
C GLY A 52 -3.43 -7.90 9.78
N ILE A 53 -2.26 -8.55 9.72
CA ILE A 53 -2.12 -10.01 9.92
C ILE A 53 -2.50 -10.42 11.34
N LEU A 54 -1.98 -9.73 12.36
CA LEU A 54 -2.26 -10.06 13.76
C LEU A 54 -3.73 -9.83 14.11
N THR A 55 -4.28 -8.67 13.73
CA THR A 55 -5.69 -8.35 14.00
C THR A 55 -6.61 -9.31 13.27
N GLY A 56 -6.32 -9.60 11.99
CA GLY A 56 -7.11 -10.56 11.23
C GLY A 56 -7.04 -11.98 11.81
N SER A 57 -5.86 -12.41 12.27
CA SER A 57 -5.68 -13.71 12.93
C SER A 57 -6.47 -13.83 14.24
N LEU A 58 -6.51 -12.74 15.03
CA LEU A 58 -7.32 -12.69 16.25
C LEU A 58 -8.83 -12.77 15.93
N LEU A 59 -9.28 -12.10 14.87
CA LEU A 59 -10.67 -12.17 14.43
C LEU A 59 -11.05 -13.56 13.89
N MET A 60 -10.16 -14.24 13.18
CA MET A 60 -10.40 -15.63 12.76
C MET A 60 -10.53 -16.57 13.97
N LYS A 61 -9.74 -16.36 15.02
CA LYS A 61 -9.88 -17.11 16.29
C LYS A 61 -11.20 -16.83 17.00
N ALA A 62 -11.79 -15.66 16.81
CA ALA A 62 -13.09 -15.27 17.34
C ALA A 62 -14.25 -15.61 16.37
N GLU A 63 -14.05 -16.55 15.45
CA GLU A 63 -15.04 -17.03 14.46
C GLU A 63 -15.53 -15.95 13.47
N ALA A 64 -14.88 -14.78 13.43
CA ALA A 64 -15.15 -13.72 12.45
C ALA A 64 -14.30 -13.90 11.19
N TYR A 65 -14.44 -15.06 10.54
CA TYR A 65 -13.57 -15.49 9.42
C TYR A 65 -13.53 -14.50 8.25
N ASP A 66 -14.67 -13.98 7.81
CA ASP A 66 -14.74 -13.06 6.66
C ASP A 66 -13.89 -11.79 6.92
N VAL A 67 -14.06 -11.18 8.09
CA VAL A 67 -13.35 -9.96 8.47
C VAL A 67 -11.87 -10.27 8.73
N GLY A 68 -11.59 -11.39 9.38
CA GLY A 68 -10.23 -11.83 9.65
C GLY A 68 -9.43 -12.06 8.37
N PHE A 69 -10.01 -12.77 7.40
CA PHE A 69 -9.43 -13.02 6.09
C PHE A 69 -9.22 -11.72 5.30
N LEU A 70 -10.21 -10.82 5.30
CA LEU A 70 -10.08 -9.51 4.66
C LEU A 70 -8.94 -8.67 5.25
N LEU A 71 -8.76 -8.68 6.58
CA LEU A 71 -7.66 -7.96 7.23
C LEU A 71 -6.29 -8.57 6.94
N ILE A 72 -6.18 -9.90 6.93
CA ILE A 72 -4.92 -10.57 6.57
C ILE A 72 -4.58 -10.26 5.11
N SER A 73 -5.52 -10.46 4.18
CA SER A 73 -5.30 -10.22 2.76
C SER A 73 -5.02 -8.75 2.46
N GLY A 74 -5.77 -7.82 3.06
CA GLY A 74 -5.52 -6.38 2.96
C GLY A 74 -4.18 -5.97 3.58
N GLY A 75 -3.82 -6.55 4.73
CA GLY A 75 -2.53 -6.36 5.37
C GLY A 75 -1.37 -6.80 4.48
N ILE A 76 -1.48 -7.94 3.82
CA ILE A 76 -0.48 -8.44 2.87
C ILE A 76 -0.46 -7.59 1.59
N LEU A 77 -1.62 -7.27 1.03
CA LEU A 77 -1.73 -6.54 -0.24
C LEU A 77 -1.26 -5.10 -0.14
N ILE A 78 -1.70 -4.36 0.88
CA ILE A 78 -1.53 -2.90 0.97
C ILE A 78 -0.43 -2.55 1.97
N GLY A 79 -0.33 -3.30 3.08
CA GLY A 79 0.52 -2.97 4.21
C GLY A 79 1.97 -2.67 3.85
N PRO A 80 2.68 -3.53 3.08
CA PRO A 80 4.07 -3.26 2.73
C PRO A 80 4.29 -1.96 1.94
N SER A 81 3.27 -1.47 1.22
CA SER A 81 3.39 -0.21 0.47
C SER A 81 3.17 1.03 1.34
N ALA A 82 2.86 0.89 2.63
CA ALA A 82 2.61 2.04 3.52
C ALA A 82 3.80 3.01 3.60
N GLY A 83 5.05 2.52 3.55
CA GLY A 83 6.23 3.40 3.47
C GLY A 83 6.32 4.18 2.16
N ASN A 84 5.91 3.58 1.04
CA ASN A 84 5.85 4.26 -0.26
C ASN A 84 4.69 5.27 -0.33
N MET A 85 3.55 4.96 0.30
CA MET A 85 2.44 5.91 0.46
C MET A 85 2.87 7.10 1.30
N TYR A 86 3.61 6.86 2.40
CA TYR A 86 4.19 7.92 3.21
C TYR A 86 5.15 8.79 2.37
N ALA A 87 5.93 8.19 1.47
CA ALA A 87 6.79 8.90 0.53
C ALA A 87 6.06 9.54 -0.67
N GLU A 88 4.73 9.44 -0.76
CA GLU A 88 3.90 9.93 -1.88
C GLU A 88 4.26 9.35 -3.27
N ASN A 89 4.97 8.22 -3.30
CA ASN A 89 5.34 7.56 -4.55
C ASN A 89 4.24 6.57 -5.01
N THR A 90 3.23 7.09 -5.70
CA THR A 90 2.05 6.32 -6.15
C THR A 90 2.43 5.19 -7.12
N GLU A 91 3.43 5.39 -7.98
CA GLU A 91 3.88 4.37 -8.93
C GLU A 91 4.40 3.11 -8.21
N SER A 92 5.28 3.31 -7.21
CA SER A 92 5.81 2.21 -6.40
C SER A 92 4.71 1.49 -5.63
N VAL A 93 3.70 2.22 -5.14
CA VAL A 93 2.54 1.65 -4.45
C VAL A 93 1.74 0.73 -5.39
N ILE A 94 1.37 1.21 -6.58
CA ILE A 94 0.57 0.43 -7.54
C ILE A 94 1.34 -0.81 -8.00
N LYS A 95 2.64 -0.66 -8.29
CA LYS A 95 3.50 -1.79 -8.68
C LYS A 95 3.63 -2.83 -7.58
N GLY A 96 3.78 -2.40 -6.32
CA GLY A 96 3.82 -3.29 -5.16
C GLY A 96 2.51 -4.07 -4.99
N ILE A 97 1.38 -3.37 -4.98
CA ILE A 97 0.05 -3.97 -4.82
C ILE A 97 -0.25 -4.96 -5.95
N SER A 98 0.00 -4.58 -7.22
CA SER A 98 -0.25 -5.47 -8.36
C SER A 98 0.62 -6.74 -8.33
N THR A 99 1.88 -6.63 -7.95
CA THR A 99 2.79 -7.79 -7.82
C THR A 99 2.27 -8.75 -6.74
N ARG A 100 1.84 -8.22 -5.59
CA ARG A 100 1.28 -9.04 -4.51
C ARG A 100 -0.07 -9.63 -4.86
N ALA A 101 -0.93 -8.90 -5.58
CA ALA A 101 -2.19 -9.43 -6.09
C ALA A 101 -1.95 -10.61 -7.05
N GLY A 102 -0.96 -10.50 -7.94
CA GLY A 102 -0.52 -11.60 -8.78
C GLY A 102 -0.03 -12.80 -7.96
N GLY A 103 0.82 -12.57 -6.96
CA GLY A 103 1.33 -13.62 -6.07
C GLY A 103 0.22 -14.32 -5.27
N LEU A 104 -0.72 -13.57 -4.69
CA LEU A 104 -1.90 -14.14 -4.02
C LEU A 104 -2.81 -14.90 -4.99
N GLY A 105 -2.94 -14.43 -6.24
CA GLY A 105 -3.66 -15.14 -7.29
C GLY A 105 -3.05 -16.50 -7.59
N LEU A 106 -1.71 -16.60 -7.67
CA LEU A 106 -1.02 -17.88 -7.85
C LEU A 106 -1.20 -18.82 -6.65
N ILE A 107 -1.17 -18.29 -5.42
CA ILE A 107 -1.46 -19.09 -4.21
C ILE A 107 -2.89 -19.64 -4.25
N ALA A 108 -3.86 -18.79 -4.57
CA ALA A 108 -5.27 -19.18 -4.66
C ALA A 108 -5.49 -20.23 -5.75
N LEU A 109 -4.87 -20.04 -6.92
CA LEU A 109 -4.94 -21.00 -8.03
C LEU A 109 -4.29 -22.34 -7.66
N GLY A 110 -3.12 -22.33 -7.02
CA GLY A 110 -2.45 -23.55 -6.56
C GLY A 110 -3.29 -24.30 -5.53
N THR A 111 -3.86 -23.58 -4.55
CA THR A 111 -4.76 -24.15 -3.53
C THR A 111 -6.02 -24.76 -4.17
N TYR A 112 -6.59 -24.07 -5.16
CA TYR A 112 -7.75 -24.55 -5.91
C TYR A 112 -7.42 -25.84 -6.68
N LEU A 113 -6.29 -25.89 -7.41
CA LEU A 113 -5.89 -27.08 -8.15
C LEU A 113 -5.59 -28.27 -7.22
N GLU A 114 -4.97 -28.03 -6.06
CA GLU A 114 -4.74 -29.07 -5.05
C GLU A 114 -6.06 -29.63 -4.52
N PHE A 115 -7.04 -28.77 -4.24
CA PHE A 115 -8.38 -29.17 -3.83
C PHE A 115 -9.09 -30.01 -4.90
N PHE A 116 -9.05 -29.59 -6.17
CA PHE A 116 -9.66 -30.35 -7.27
C PHE A 116 -9.01 -31.72 -7.45
N ASN A 117 -7.68 -31.80 -7.45
CA ASN A 117 -6.97 -33.09 -7.54
C ASN A 117 -7.38 -34.03 -6.39
N SER A 118 -7.59 -33.50 -5.19
CA SER A 118 -8.02 -34.31 -4.04
C SER A 118 -9.43 -34.91 -4.15
N ILE A 119 -10.32 -34.30 -4.96
CA ILE A 119 -11.69 -34.79 -5.18
C ILE A 119 -11.75 -35.81 -6.33
N PHE A 120 -10.95 -35.59 -7.38
CA PHE A 120 -11.04 -36.37 -8.62
C PHE A 120 -10.03 -37.52 -8.70
N GLU A 121 -9.02 -37.59 -7.82
CA GLU A 121 -8.18 -38.79 -7.66
C GLU A 121 -8.86 -39.72 -6.63
N PRO A 122 -9.64 -40.73 -7.06
CA PRO A 122 -10.24 -41.66 -6.15
C PRO A 122 -9.13 -42.52 -5.55
N HIS A 123 -9.24 -42.85 -4.26
CA HIS A 123 -8.28 -43.57 -3.43
C HIS A 123 -7.75 -44.90 -4.01
N SER A 124 -6.94 -44.85 -5.07
CA SER A 124 -6.24 -46.01 -5.61
C SER A 124 -4.91 -46.15 -4.90
N SER A 125 -4.90 -47.00 -3.88
CA SER A 125 -3.73 -47.75 -3.39
C SER A 125 -2.46 -46.92 -3.13
N ARG A 126 -2.43 -46.29 -1.95
CA ARG A 126 -1.41 -46.34 -0.88
C ARG A 126 0.11 -46.29 -1.18
N ASP A 127 0.59 -46.11 -2.41
CA ASP A 127 2.03 -46.24 -2.68
C ASP A 127 2.67 -45.28 -3.71
N SER A 128 2.07 -44.11 -3.98
CA SER A 128 2.79 -43.10 -4.77
C SER A 128 2.93 -41.79 -4.02
N HIS A 129 4.17 -41.49 -3.60
CA HIS A 129 4.69 -40.17 -3.29
C HIS A 129 4.66 -39.19 -4.50
N ASN A 130 3.69 -39.33 -5.40
CA ASN A 130 3.54 -38.45 -6.55
C ASN A 130 2.74 -37.23 -6.12
N ILE A 131 3.36 -36.44 -5.25
CA ILE A 131 2.89 -35.10 -4.91
C ILE A 131 2.83 -34.32 -6.22
N SER A 132 1.62 -33.93 -6.65
CA SER A 132 1.43 -33.07 -7.82
C SER A 132 2.31 -31.82 -7.66
N PHE A 133 3.40 -31.75 -8.43
CA PHE A 133 4.41 -30.71 -8.33
C PHE A 133 3.83 -29.33 -8.68
N TRP A 134 2.89 -29.30 -9.63
CA TRP A 134 2.35 -28.07 -10.20
C TRP A 134 1.56 -27.19 -9.21
N PRO A 135 0.57 -27.69 -8.44
CA PRO A 135 -0.12 -26.90 -7.42
C PRO A 135 0.83 -26.27 -6.39
N LYS A 136 1.78 -27.06 -5.88
CA LYS A 136 2.75 -26.60 -4.89
C LYS A 136 3.73 -25.58 -5.47
N ALA A 137 4.19 -25.78 -6.71
CA ALA A 137 5.03 -24.82 -7.41
C ALA A 137 4.33 -23.46 -7.61
N LEU A 138 3.03 -23.45 -7.91
CA LEU A 138 2.23 -22.22 -7.99
C LEU A 138 2.11 -21.52 -6.63
N MET A 139 1.88 -22.27 -5.56
CA MET A 139 1.81 -21.69 -4.21
C MET A 139 3.15 -21.10 -3.78
N ILE A 140 4.26 -21.83 -3.99
CA ILE A 140 5.61 -21.38 -3.63
C ILE A 140 6.02 -20.16 -4.45
N SER A 141 5.77 -20.17 -5.77
CA SER A 141 6.06 -19.02 -6.62
C SER A 141 5.23 -17.80 -6.25
N GLY A 142 3.94 -17.98 -5.94
CA GLY A 142 3.08 -16.92 -5.44
C GLY A 142 3.55 -16.33 -4.11
N ALA A 143 3.92 -17.17 -3.15
CA ALA A 143 4.50 -16.72 -1.87
C ALA A 143 5.84 -15.99 -2.08
N GLY A 144 6.69 -16.51 -2.97
CA GLY A 144 7.94 -15.88 -3.36
C GLY A 144 7.75 -14.47 -3.92
N LEU A 145 6.77 -14.27 -4.81
CA LEU A 145 6.42 -12.95 -5.35
C LEU A 145 5.94 -11.97 -4.28
N VAL A 146 5.13 -12.44 -3.32
CA VAL A 146 4.65 -11.60 -2.22
C VAL A 146 5.81 -11.15 -1.34
N ILE A 147 6.69 -12.08 -0.94
CA ILE A 147 7.87 -11.78 -0.10
C ILE A 147 8.84 -10.87 -0.85
N TYR A 148 9.11 -11.16 -2.12
CA TYR A 148 9.97 -10.34 -2.97
C TYR A 148 9.44 -8.91 -3.08
N SER A 149 8.14 -8.75 -3.36
CA SER A 149 7.50 -7.43 -3.44
C SER A 149 7.55 -6.68 -2.10
N TRP A 150 7.38 -7.37 -0.97
CA TRP A 150 7.49 -6.74 0.34
C TRP A 150 8.93 -6.26 0.61
N GLY A 151 9.92 -7.13 0.36
CA GLY A 151 11.33 -6.75 0.50
C GLY A 151 11.70 -5.57 -0.40
N HIS A 152 11.24 -5.59 -1.66
CA HIS A 152 11.42 -4.48 -2.58
C HIS A 152 10.83 -3.18 -2.03
N ASP A 153 9.57 -3.17 -1.57
CA ASP A 153 8.93 -1.98 -0.98
C ASP A 153 9.67 -1.46 0.26
N PHE A 154 10.24 -2.36 1.08
CA PHE A 154 11.04 -1.97 2.23
C PHE A 154 12.27 -1.15 1.84
N TYR A 155 13.02 -1.56 0.81
CA TYR A 155 14.17 -0.79 0.32
C TYR A 155 13.75 0.47 -0.44
N LYS A 156 12.78 0.35 -1.37
CA LYS A 156 12.28 1.46 -2.19
C LYS A 156 11.66 2.60 -1.37
N SER A 157 11.04 2.29 -0.24
CA SER A 157 10.45 3.33 0.63
C SER A 157 11.47 4.35 1.14
N VAL A 158 12.72 3.93 1.35
CA VAL A 158 13.81 4.81 1.78
C VAL A 158 14.24 5.72 0.66
N GLU A 159 14.46 5.14 -0.52
CA GLU A 159 14.85 5.87 -1.73
C GLU A 159 13.78 6.90 -2.09
N ASN A 160 12.52 6.50 -2.08
CA ASN A 160 11.39 7.39 -2.37
C ASN A 160 11.27 8.53 -1.34
N VAL A 161 11.59 8.30 -0.06
CA VAL A 161 11.64 9.40 0.94
C VAL A 161 12.79 10.36 0.63
N ARG A 162 13.96 9.87 0.22
CA ARG A 162 15.08 10.73 -0.17
C ARG A 162 14.78 11.54 -1.40
N GLU A 163 14.15 10.92 -2.40
CA GLU A 163 13.70 11.58 -3.62
C GLU A 163 12.65 12.65 -3.29
N TYR A 164 11.62 12.30 -2.51
CA TYR A 164 10.62 13.26 -2.04
C TYR A 164 11.27 14.44 -1.30
N ASN A 165 12.20 14.18 -0.39
CA ASN A 165 12.89 15.25 0.32
C ASN A 165 13.75 16.08 -0.64
N GLY A 166 14.54 15.47 -1.51
CA GLY A 166 15.41 16.17 -2.45
C GLY A 166 14.68 16.90 -3.58
N GLU A 167 13.42 16.58 -3.87
CA GLU A 167 12.57 17.34 -4.79
C GLU A 167 11.95 18.58 -4.12
N ASN A 168 11.59 18.47 -2.84
CA ASN A 168 10.96 19.55 -2.09
C ASN A 168 11.97 20.49 -1.39
N ASP A 169 13.20 20.05 -1.20
CA ASP A 169 14.34 20.84 -0.69
C ASP A 169 15.04 21.62 -1.81
N ARG A 170 14.46 21.66 -3.03
CA ARG A 170 15.00 22.45 -4.14
C ARG A 170 14.62 23.91 -3.96
N PRO A 171 15.56 24.85 -4.16
CA PRO A 171 15.24 26.27 -4.11
C PRO A 171 14.17 26.58 -5.16
N SER A 172 13.01 27.04 -4.70
CA SER A 172 11.91 27.40 -5.61
C SER A 172 12.01 28.87 -5.95
N PHE A 173 11.99 29.15 -7.25
CA PHE A 173 11.98 30.50 -7.80
C PHE A 173 10.64 30.74 -8.47
N THR A 174 9.79 31.55 -7.85
CA THR A 174 8.47 31.89 -8.40
C THR A 174 8.44 33.35 -8.79
N ILE A 175 8.15 33.60 -10.07
CA ILE A 175 7.81 34.94 -10.59
C ILE A 175 6.30 34.98 -10.80
N ALA A 176 5.59 35.85 -10.08
CA ALA A 176 4.16 36.04 -10.26
C ALA A 176 3.81 37.53 -10.41
N PRO A 177 2.90 37.90 -11.34
CA PRO A 177 2.34 39.24 -11.35
C PRO A 177 1.61 39.48 -10.03
N THR A 178 1.84 40.64 -9.42
CA THR A 178 1.21 41.04 -8.17
C THR A 178 0.71 42.48 -8.28
N TYR A 179 -0.24 42.87 -7.44
CA TYR A 179 -0.73 44.25 -7.37
C TYR A 179 -0.33 44.85 -6.02
N PHE A 180 0.35 45.98 -6.07
CA PHE A 180 0.86 46.68 -4.88
C PHE A 180 -0.14 47.78 -4.47
N PRO A 181 -0.97 47.57 -3.43
CA PRO A 181 -2.13 48.44 -3.17
C PRO A 181 -1.77 49.83 -2.69
N LYS A 182 -0.63 50.00 -2.01
CA LYS A 182 -0.18 51.32 -1.50
C LYS A 182 0.29 52.21 -2.65
N GLU A 183 0.88 51.60 -3.65
CA GLU A 183 1.49 52.22 -4.83
C GLU A 183 0.49 52.31 -6.00
N LYS A 184 -0.66 51.62 -5.89
CA LYS A 184 -1.71 51.49 -6.91
C LYS A 184 -1.18 51.03 -8.28
N ALA A 185 -0.10 50.25 -8.28
CA ALA A 185 0.59 49.83 -9.49
C ALA A 185 0.64 48.29 -9.61
N PRO A 186 0.52 47.74 -10.82
CA PRO A 186 0.88 46.35 -11.08
C PRO A 186 2.39 46.19 -10.94
N GLY A 187 2.83 45.03 -10.47
CA GLY A 187 4.24 44.69 -10.41
C GLY A 187 4.47 43.20 -10.43
N VAL A 188 5.68 42.80 -10.06
CA VAL A 188 6.13 41.40 -10.10
C VAL A 188 6.64 41.03 -8.72
N SER A 189 6.09 39.96 -8.16
CA SER A 189 6.61 39.35 -6.94
C SER A 189 7.62 38.28 -7.34
N ILE A 190 8.81 38.36 -6.77
CA ILE A 190 9.81 37.31 -6.84
C ILE A 190 9.86 36.67 -5.46
N SER A 191 9.54 35.38 -5.39
CA SER A 191 9.69 34.59 -4.18
C SER A 191 10.86 33.63 -4.36
N LEU A 192 11.85 33.73 -3.48
CA LEU A 192 12.97 32.81 -3.33
C LEU A 192 12.71 32.01 -2.07
N SER A 193 12.60 30.68 -2.17
CA SER A 193 12.62 29.80 -1.00
C SER A 193 13.91 28.98 -1.06
N PHE A 194 14.60 28.86 0.08
CA PHE A 194 15.81 28.06 0.26
C PHE A 194 15.61 27.07 1.39
#